data_AF-A0A0G0X9J5-F1
#
_entry.id   AF-A0A0G0X9J5-F1
#
_cell.length_a   1.000
_cell.length_b   1.000
_cell.length_c   1.000
_cell.angle_alpha   90.00
_cell.angle_beta   90.00
_cell.angle_gamma   90.00
#
_symmetry.space_group_name_H-M   'P 1'
#
loop_
_entity.id
_entity.type
_entity.pdbx_description
1 polymer ?
#
loop_
_entity_poly.entity_id
_entity_poly.type
_entity_poly.pdbx_seq_one_letter_code
_entity_poly.pdbx_strand_id
1 'polypeptide(L)' 'MRNKRIQLSVIIPIYNEGILITELIERLEKSVSSLGIPYELIFIDDHSNDDTDLIFNKK' A
#
# COMPACT_ATOMS: atom_id res chain seq x y z
N MET A 1 -17.84 8.16 -17.75
CA MET A 1 -16.91 8.37 -16.62
C MET A 1 -15.50 8.22 -17.16
N ARG A 2 -14.65 9.25 -17.11
CA ARG A 2 -13.26 9.16 -17.60
C ARG A 2 -12.51 8.21 -16.65
N ASN A 3 -12.05 7.06 -17.15
CA ASN A 3 -11.03 6.27 -16.46
C ASN A 3 -9.85 7.21 -16.18
N LYS A 4 -9.64 7.59 -14.91
CA LYS A 4 -8.46 8.34 -14.50
C LYS A 4 -7.29 7.41 -14.77
N ARG A 5 -6.52 7.66 -15.83
CA ARG A 5 -5.30 6.89 -16.13
C ARG A 5 -4.38 7.04 -14.91
N ILE A 6 -4.06 5.91 -14.28
CA ILE A 6 -3.04 5.85 -13.24
C ILE A 6 -1.74 6.42 -13.83
N GLN A 7 -1.14 7.38 -13.13
CA GLN A 7 0.11 8.03 -13.53
C GLN A 7 1.29 7.56 -12.70
N LEU A 8 1.03 6.96 -11.53
CA LEU A 8 2.04 6.44 -10.63
C LEU A 8 1.56 5.11 -10.02
N SER A 9 2.39 4.07 -10.15
CA SER A 9 2.21 2.81 -9.45
C SER A 9 3.37 2.64 -8.48
N VAL A 10 3.06 2.50 -7.20
CA VAL A 10 4.06 2.24 -6.15
C VAL A 10 3.93 0.79 -5.74
N ILE A 11 4.99 0.00 -5.91
CA ILE A 11 5.01 -1.43 -5.60
C ILE A 11 5.86 -1.62 -4.34
N ILE A 12 5.29 -2.23 -3.31
CA ILE A 12 5.93 -2.43 -2.02
C ILE A 12 5.95 -3.93 -1.68
N PRO A 13 7.13 -4.58 -1.70
CA PRO A 13 7.26 -5.91 -1.12
C PRO A 13 7.19 -5.82 0.41
N ILE A 14 6.45 -6.74 1.03
CA ILE A 14 6.31 -6.83 2.48
C ILE A 14 6.70 -8.23 2.92
N TYR A 15 7.41 -8.31 4.05
CA TYR A 15 7.70 -9.56 4.73
C TYR A 15 7.80 -9.32 6.24
N ASN A 16 6.92 -9.93 7.02
CA ASN A 16 6.87 -9.88 8.48
C ASN A 16 6.84 -8.45 9.09
N GLU A 17 5.97 -7.57 8.57
CA GLU A 17 5.86 -6.17 9.00
C GLU A 17 4.58 -5.88 9.80
N GLY A 18 3.92 -6.88 10.41
CA GLY A 18 2.57 -6.76 10.97
C GLY A 18 2.36 -5.60 11.96
N ILE A 19 3.40 -5.17 12.68
CA ILE A 19 3.35 -4.05 13.62
C ILE A 19 3.53 -2.69 12.91
N LEU A 20 4.39 -2.61 11.90
CA LEU A 20 4.82 -1.36 11.27
C LEU A 20 4.02 -1.01 10.02
N ILE A 21 3.32 -1.99 9.44
CA ILE A 21 2.67 -1.82 8.14
C ILE A 21 1.57 -0.74 8.15
N THR A 22 0.90 -0.52 9.28
CA THR A 22 -0.09 0.57 9.41
C THR A 22 0.58 1.95 9.29
N GLU A 23 1.70 2.16 10.00
CA GLU A 23 2.46 3.41 9.91
C GLU A 23 3.05 3.62 8.51
N LEU A 24 3.53 2.53 7.88
CA LEU A 24 4.03 2.57 6.51
C LEU A 24 2.95 3.05 5.53
N ILE A 25 1.74 2.47 5.61
CA ILE A 25 0.59 2.85 4.76
C ILE A 25 0.26 4.33 4.97
N GLU A 26 0.09 4.78 6.22
CA GLU A 26 -0.26 6.18 6.52
C GLU A 26 0.78 7.18 5.97
N ARG A 27 2.07 6.87 6.12
CA ARG A 27 3.15 7.72 5.62
C ARG A 27 3.23 7.71 4.10
N LEU A 28 3.03 6.56 3.45
CA LEU A 28 2.98 6.45 2.00
C LEU A 28 1.79 7.21 1.43
N GLU A 29 0.60 7.03 1.97
CA GLU A 29 -0.59 7.76 1.54
C GLU A 29 -0.40 9.27 1.65
N LYS A 30 0.12 9.76 2.79
CA LYS A 30 0.40 11.18 2.97
C LYS A 30 1.41 11.73 1.96
N SER A 31 2.45 10.95 1.65
CA SER A 31 3.49 11.35 0.72
C SER A 31 2.98 11.37 -0.72
N VAL A 32 2.29 10.32 -1.15
CA VAL A 32 1.85 10.14 -2.54
C VAL A 32 0.62 11.00 -2.86
N SER A 33 -0.30 11.17 -1.92
CA SER A 33 -1.48 12.04 -2.11
C SER A 33 -1.09 13.50 -2.36
N SER A 34 0.03 13.97 -1.80
CA SER A 34 0.55 15.33 -2.00
C SER A 34 0.90 15.66 -3.46
N LEU A 35 1.09 14.64 -4.31
CA LEU A 35 1.43 14.80 -5.72
C LEU A 35 0.24 15.22 -6.60
N GLY A 36 -1.01 15.06 -6.12
CA GLY A 36 -2.22 15.47 -6.85
C GLY A 36 -2.51 14.68 -8.14
N ILE A 37 -1.81 13.56 -8.38
CA ILE A 37 -1.99 12.69 -9.55
C ILE A 37 -2.72 11.39 -9.19
N PRO A 38 -3.40 10.74 -10.14
CA PRO A 38 -3.97 9.41 -9.90
C PRO A 38 -2.85 8.38 -9.66
N TYR A 39 -2.93 7.65 -8.54
CA TYR A 39 -1.94 6.65 -8.16
C TYR A 39 -2.59 5.35 -7.67
N GLU A 40 -1.79 4.29 -7.64
CA GLU A 40 -2.10 3.02 -6.96
C GLU A 40 -0.93 2.61 -6.06
N LEU A 41 -1.26 2.00 -4.92
CA LEU A 41 -0.30 1.36 -4.03
C LEU A 41 -0.55 -0.15 -4.10
N ILE A 42 0.46 -0.90 -4.51
CA ILE A 42 0.40 -2.35 -4.70
C ILE A 42 1.33 -2.99 -3.67
N PHE A 43 0.73 -3.71 -2.73
CA PHE A 43 1.44 -4.44 -1.69
C PHE A 43 1.57 -5.90 -2.10
N ILE A 44 2.79 -6.42 -2.09
CA ILE A 44 3.09 -7.82 -2.44
C ILE A 44 3.65 -8.48 -1.18
N ASP A 45 2.85 -9.32 -0.54
CA ASP A 45 3.31 -10.13 0.58
C ASP A 45 4.15 -11.32 0.07
N ASP A 46 5.37 -11.46 0.56
CA ASP A 46 6.29 -12.56 0.23
C ASP A 46 6.19 -13.70 1.26
N HIS A 47 4.97 -14.19 1.45
CA HIS A 47 4.64 -15.28 2.38
C HIS A 47 5.07 -14.97 3.83
N SER A 48 4.56 -13.85 4.36
CA SER A 48 4.74 -13.52 5.77
C SER A 48 4.17 -14.63 6.66
N ASN A 49 4.84 -14.89 7.79
CA ASN A 49 4.39 -15.87 8.79
C ASN A 49 3.87 -15.18 10.06
N ASP A 50 3.64 -13.87 10.00
CA ASP A 50 3.16 -13.04 11.08
C ASP A 50 1.77 -12.44 10.76
N ASP A 51 1.36 -11.46 11.56
CA ASP A 51 0.05 -10.81 11.44
C ASP A 51 -0.05 -9.82 10.25
N THR A 52 0.92 -9.77 9.34
CA THR A 52 0.91 -8.90 8.14
C THR A 52 -0.38 -9.09 7.32
N ASP A 53 -0.83 -10.33 7.14
CA ASP A 53 -2.04 -10.67 6.38
C ASP A 53 -3.35 -10.13 7.00
N LEU A 54 -3.38 -9.92 8.33
CA LEU A 54 -4.58 -9.44 9.01
C LEU A 54 -4.94 -8.01 8.59
N ILE A 55 -3.97 -7.25 8.08
CA ILE A 55 -4.16 -5.85 7.71
C ILE A 55 -4.72 -5.72 6.30
N PHE A 56 -4.36 -6.63 5.38
CA PHE A 56 -4.87 -6.64 4.01
C PHE A 56 -6.23 -7.34 3.85
N ASN A 57 -6.62 -8.20 4.81
CA ASN A 57 -7.88 -8.95 4.76
C ASN A 57 -9.08 -8.30 5.46
N LYS A 58 -9.01 -7.01 5.84
CA LYS A 58 -10.19 -6.30 6.36
C LYS A 58 -11.19 -6.01 5.23
N LYS A 59 -12.25 -6.81 5.19
CA LYS A 59 -13.48 -6.59 4.40
C LYS A 59 -14.19 -5.29 4.76
#